data_AF-A0A938CFW2-F1
#
_entry.id   AF-A0A938CFW2-F1
#
_cell.length_a   1.000
_cell.length_b   1.000
_cell.length_c   1.000
_cell.angle_alpha   90.00
_cell.angle_beta   90.00
_cell.angle_gamma   90.00
#
_symmetry.space_group_name_H-M   'P 1'
#
loop_
_entity.id
_entity.type
_entity.pdbx_description
1 polymer ?
#
loop_
_entity_poly.entity_id
_entity_poly.type
_entity_poly.pdbx_seq_one_letter_code
_entity_poly.pdbx_strand_id
1 'polypeptide(L)' 'GISRQSLHAILREATAVTPEMAVRLGKFCGNGPGLWLRMQAAHDLWHAERRLRDEVARIPTARVAA' A
#
# COMPACT_ATOMS: atom_id res chain seq x y z
N GLY A 1 12.79 -11.63 -13.52
CA GLY A 1 12.81 -10.16 -13.73
C GLY A 1 11.40 -9.62 -13.86
N ILE A 2 11.23 -8.30 -14.03
CA ILE A 2 9.93 -7.66 -14.33
C ILE A 2 10.03 -6.97 -15.69
N SER A 3 8.90 -6.75 -16.37
CA SER A 3 8.91 -5.99 -17.63
C SER A 3 9.18 -4.51 -17.35
N ARG A 4 9.78 -3.79 -18.31
CA ARG A 4 9.96 -2.33 -18.22
C ARG A 4 8.61 -1.61 -18.07
N GLN A 5 7.58 -2.15 -18.71
CA GLN A 5 6.22 -1.62 -18.64
C GLN A 5 5.68 -1.68 -17.21
N SER A 6 5.87 -2.80 -16.51
CA SER A 6 5.46 -2.95 -15.11
C SER A 6 6.21 -2.00 -14.18
N LEU A 7 7.54 -1.89 -14.35
CA LEU A 7 8.33 -0.93 -13.56
C LEU A 7 7.87 0.51 -13.82
N HIS A 8 7.69 0.86 -15.08
CA HIS A 8 7.25 2.19 -15.48
C HIS A 8 5.84 2.51 -14.98
N ALA A 9 4.94 1.53 -14.95
CA ALA A 9 3.59 1.69 -14.41
C ALA A 9 3.61 2.02 -12.91
N ILE A 10 4.52 1.41 -12.14
CA ILE A 10 4.76 1.75 -10.73
C ILE A 10 5.34 3.16 -10.61
N LEU A 11 6.35 3.50 -11.42
CA LEU A 11 7.01 4.82 -11.37
C LEU A 11 6.08 5.98 -11.72
N ARG A 12 5.02 5.75 -12.48
CA ARG A 12 3.97 6.75 -12.78
C ARG A 12 2.75 6.63 -11.86
N GLU A 13 2.84 5.84 -10.79
CA GLU A 13 1.77 5.63 -9.81
C GLU A 13 0.48 5.01 -10.43
N ALA A 14 0.58 4.40 -11.60
CA ALA A 14 -0.56 3.77 -12.28
C ALA A 14 -0.85 2.36 -11.74
N THR A 15 0.03 1.78 -10.94
CA THR A 15 -0.18 0.44 -10.35
C THR A 15 0.49 0.35 -8.99
N ALA A 16 -0.19 -0.31 -8.06
CA ALA A 16 0.31 -0.52 -6.71
C ALA A 16 1.54 -1.45 -6.69
N VAL A 17 2.38 -1.26 -5.68
CA VAL A 17 3.44 -2.21 -5.33
C VAL A 17 2.85 -3.44 -4.65
N THR A 18 2.72 -4.54 -5.38
CA THR A 18 2.26 -5.82 -4.82
C THR A 18 3.30 -6.46 -3.89
N PRO A 19 2.93 -7.44 -3.04
CA PRO A 19 3.90 -8.20 -2.23
C PRO A 19 5.05 -8.81 -3.05
N GLU A 20 4.76 -9.38 -4.21
CA GLU A 20 5.79 -9.97 -5.09
C GLU A 20 6.72 -8.89 -5.65
N MET A 21 6.19 -7.70 -5.94
CA MET A 21 7.00 -6.57 -6.39
C MET A 21 7.87 -6.02 -5.25
N ALA A 22 7.34 -5.92 -4.04
CA ALA A 22 8.09 -5.51 -2.86
C ALA A 22 9.29 -6.43 -2.59
N VAL A 23 9.14 -7.76 -2.74
CA VAL A 23 10.26 -8.71 -2.66
C VAL A 23 11.34 -8.42 -3.69
N ARG A 24 10.95 -8.12 -4.94
CA ARG A 24 11.89 -7.82 -6.02
C ARG A 24 12.61 -6.49 -5.81
N LEU A 25 11.88 -5.42 -5.46
CA LEU A 25 12.44 -4.11 -5.17
C LEU A 25 13.33 -4.13 -3.93
N GLY A 26 12.89 -4.80 -2.86
CA GLY A 26 13.67 -4.96 -1.64
C GLY A 26 14.99 -5.69 -1.85
N LYS A 27 15.00 -6.74 -2.68
CA LYS A 27 16.23 -7.44 -3.07
C LYS A 27 17.13 -6.57 -3.96
N PHE A 28 16.55 -5.85 -4.91
CA PHE A 28 17.29 -4.98 -5.83
C PHE A 28 17.94 -3.78 -5.11
N CYS A 29 17.21 -3.14 -4.21
CA CYS A 29 17.67 -1.95 -3.48
C CYS A 29 18.42 -2.28 -2.18
N GLY A 30 18.44 -3.54 -1.73
CA GLY A 30 19.12 -3.95 -0.49
C GLY A 30 18.45 -3.47 0.81
N ASN A 31 17.20 -2.99 0.74
CA ASN A 31 16.46 -2.43 1.88
C ASN A 31 15.29 -3.31 2.36
N GLY A 32 15.10 -4.46 1.72
CA GLY A 32 14.10 -5.46 2.09
C GLY A 32 12.66 -5.11 1.67
N PRO A 33 11.77 -6.13 1.58
CA PRO A 33 10.40 -5.94 1.08
C PRO A 33 9.52 -5.11 2.02
N GLY A 34 9.78 -5.16 3.33
CA GLY A 34 8.93 -4.53 4.33
C GLY A 34 8.81 -3.02 4.17
N LEU A 35 9.87 -2.34 3.69
CA LEU A 35 9.82 -0.90 3.42
C LEU A 35 8.77 -0.58 2.36
N TRP A 36 8.82 -1.27 1.23
CA TRP A 36 7.92 -1.06 0.10
C TRP A 36 6.46 -1.36 0.43
N LEU A 37 6.19 -2.44 1.18
CA LEU A 37 4.83 -2.75 1.61
C LEU A 37 4.27 -1.72 2.58
N ARG A 38 5.09 -1.20 3.50
CA ARG A 38 4.65 -0.12 4.40
C ARG A 38 4.31 1.16 3.63
N MET A 39 5.10 1.51 2.62
CA MET A 39 4.82 2.66 1.76
C MET A 39 3.50 2.50 1.01
N GLN A 40 3.27 1.33 0.40
CA GLN A 40 2.02 1.05 -0.30
C GLN A 40 0.82 1.06 0.66
N ALA A 41 0.95 0.42 1.83
CA ALA A 41 -0.11 0.42 2.84
C ALA A 41 -0.44 1.82 3.34
N ALA A 42 0.56 2.68 3.57
CA ALA A 42 0.34 4.06 3.99
C ALA A 42 -0.41 4.87 2.93
N HIS A 43 -0.03 4.71 1.66
CA HIS A 43 -0.71 5.32 0.52
C HIS A 43 -2.17 4.86 0.42
N ASP A 44 -2.39 3.53 0.44
CA ASP A 44 -3.73 2.96 0.30
C ASP A 44 -4.62 3.34 1.48
N LEU A 45 -4.06 3.40 2.69
CA LEU A 45 -4.77 3.87 3.88
C LEU A 45 -5.21 5.33 3.73
N TRP A 46 -4.30 6.23 3.33
CA TRP A 46 -4.62 7.65 3.13
C TRP A 46 -5.77 7.84 2.13
N HIS A 47 -5.76 7.08 1.03
CA HIS A 47 -6.86 7.10 0.07
C HIS A 47 -8.15 6.50 0.63
N ALA A 48 -8.06 5.38 1.37
CA ALA A 48 -9.21 4.71 1.97
C ALA A 48 -9.90 5.60 3.02
N GLU A 49 -9.15 6.24 3.91
CA GLU A 49 -9.66 7.16 4.92
C GLU A 49 -10.45 8.31 4.30
N ARG A 50 -9.95 8.87 3.19
CA ARG A 50 -10.63 9.96 2.48
C ARG A 50 -11.89 9.49 1.77
N ARG A 51 -11.82 8.34 1.09
CA ARG A 51 -12.96 7.75 0.37
C ARG A 51 -14.07 7.30 1.31
N LEU A 52 -13.70 6.76 2.47
CA LEU A 52 -14.63 6.16 3.44
C LEU A 52 -15.01 7.12 4.56
N ARG A 53 -14.56 8.39 4.52
CA ARG A 53 -14.73 9.36 5.61
C ARG A 53 -16.14 9.37 6.22
N ASP A 54 -17.15 9.53 5.38
CA ASP A 54 -18.55 9.66 5.83
C ASP A 54 -19.20 8.32 6.17
N GLU A 55 -18.66 7.21 5.65
CA GLU A 55 -19.04 5.87 6.05
C GLU A 55 -18.49 5.56 7.44
N VAL A 56 -17.19 5.74 7.65
CA VAL A 56 -16.50 5.52 8.92
C VAL A 56 -17.07 6.38 10.03
N ALA A 57 -17.45 7.64 9.75
CA ALA A 57 -18.09 8.54 10.72
C ALA A 57 -19.43 7.99 11.27
N ARG A 58 -20.10 7.09 10.54
CA ARG A 58 -21.36 6.46 10.97
C ARG A 58 -21.15 5.14 11.71
N ILE A 59 -19.94 4.59 11.71
CA ILE A 59 -19.65 3.32 12.38
C ILE A 59 -19.46 3.59 13.89
N PRO A 60 -20.35 3.07 14.76
CA PRO A 60 -20.18 3.24 16.20
C PRO A 60 -18.94 2.47 16.68
N THR A 61 -18.13 3.10 17.53
CA THR A 61 -17.01 2.40 18.19
C THR A 61 -17.54 1.36 19.15
N ALA A 62 -17.27 0.08 18.90
CA ALA A 62 -17.57 -0.98 19.84
C ALA A 62 -16.73 -0.78 21.11
N ARG A 63 -17.38 -0.55 22.25
CA ARG A 63 -16.71 -0.64 23.55
C ARG A 63 -16.57 -2.12 23.91
N VAL A 64 -15.34 -2.57 24.10
CA VAL A 64 -15.08 -3.85 24.76
C VAL A 64 -15.46 -3.66 26.23
N ALA A 65 -16.38 -4.48 26.73
CA ALA A 65 -16.67 -4.53 28.17
C ALA A 65 -15.41 -5.04 28.89
N ALA A 66 -14.96 -4.29 29.90
CA ALA A 66 -13.86 -4.68 30.77
C ALA A 66 -14.22 -5.91 31.61
#